data_AF-A0A3F2UEZ5-F1
#
_entry.id   AF-A0A3F2UEZ5-F1
#
_cell.length_a   1.000
_cell.length_b   1.000
_cell.length_c   1.000
_cell.angle_alpha   90.00
_cell.angle_beta   90.00
_cell.angle_gamma   90.00
#
_symmetry.space_group_name_H-M   'P 1'
#
loop_
_entity.id
_entity.type
_entity.pdbx_description
1 polymer ?
#
loop_
_entity_poly.entity_id
_entity_poly.type
_entity_poly.pdbx_seq_one_letter_code
_entity_poly.pdbx_strand_id
1 'polypeptide(L)'
;MHDEIAKAIARAFETAASELGAIGLAQDMPAPPEDYFVAVAHQGLFCDLCGAERATLEGGDVSVATAIINNYQGLKDSWAQAGQ
;
A
#
# COMPACT_ATOMS: atom_id res chain seq x y z
N MET A 1 0.09 12.88 -7.35
CA MET A 1 -0.43 11.55 -6.98
C MET A 1 0.49 10.87 -5.98
N HIS A 2 1.77 10.65 -6.30
CA HIS A 2 2.74 10.06 -5.36
C HIS A 2 2.82 10.81 -4.03
N ASP A 3 2.90 12.14 -4.07
CA ASP A 3 2.91 12.98 -2.85
C ASP A 3 1.63 12.85 -2.01
N GLU A 4 0.48 12.68 -2.65
CA GLU A 4 -0.80 12.53 -1.94
C GLU A 4 -0.92 11.16 -1.29
N ILE A 5 -0.38 10.11 -1.93
CA ILE A 5 -0.26 8.78 -1.32
C ILE A 5 0.68 8.82 -0.12
N ALA A 6 1.84 9.46 -0.25
CA ALA A 6 2.79 9.61 0.86
C ALA A 6 2.16 10.36 2.06
N LYS A 7 1.46 11.46 1.81
CA LYS A 7 0.72 12.19 2.85
C LYS A 7 -0.36 11.34 3.53
N ALA A 8 -1.09 10.53 2.76
CA ALA A 8 -2.11 9.66 3.32
C ALA A 8 -1.51 8.58 4.24
N ILE A 9 -0.37 8.01 3.85
CA ILE A 9 0.37 7.02 4.65
C ILE A 9 0.89 7.66 5.95
N ALA A 10 1.56 8.80 5.84
CA ALA A 10 2.07 9.53 7.00
C ALA A 10 0.95 9.88 8.00
N ARG A 11 -0.19 10.35 7.49
CA ARG A 11 -1.37 10.65 8.32
C ARG A 11 -1.93 9.41 9.02
N ALA A 12 -1.95 8.26 8.35
CA ALA A 12 -2.42 7.01 8.96
C ALA A 12 -1.49 6.58 10.10
N PHE A 13 -0.18 6.67 9.90
CA PHE A 13 0.83 6.44 10.94
C PHE A 13 0.66 7.38 12.14
N GLU A 14 0.59 8.70 11.89
CA GLU A 14 0.41 9.72 12.93
C GLU A 14 -0.87 9.50 13.75
N THR A 15 -1.96 9.12 13.08
CA THR A 15 -3.24 8.82 13.73
C THR A 15 -3.10 7.62 14.67
N ALA A 16 -2.51 6.51 14.19
CA ALA A 16 -2.31 5.32 15.01
C ALA A 16 -1.41 5.59 16.23
N ALA A 17 -0.34 6.36 16.04
CA ALA A 17 0.55 6.77 17.13
C ALA A 17 -0.16 7.65 18.16
N SER A 18 -0.96 8.60 17.70
CA SER A 18 -1.77 9.46 18.58
C SER A 18 -2.80 8.67 19.38
N GLU A 19 -3.50 7.72 18.76
CA GLU A 19 -4.52 6.90 19.41
C GLU A 19 -3.92 5.99 20.48
N LEU A 20 -2.80 5.32 20.18
CA LEU A 20 -2.06 4.50 21.16
C LEU A 20 -1.51 5.32 22.32
N GLY A 21 -1.05 6.54 22.04
CA GLY A 21 -0.63 7.50 23.06
C GLY A 21 -1.79 7.92 23.97
N ALA A 22 -2.96 8.21 23.41
CA ALA A 22 -4.14 8.66 24.15
C ALA A 22 -4.68 7.61 25.14
N ILE A 23 -4.51 6.31 24.83
CA ILE A 23 -4.92 5.20 25.70
C ILE A 23 -3.80 4.72 26.64
N GLY A 24 -2.64 5.40 26.64
CA GLY A 24 -1.52 5.08 27.53
C GLY A 24 -0.75 3.81 27.17
N LEU A 25 -1.03 3.19 26.02
CA LEU A 25 -0.40 1.94 25.59
C LEU A 25 0.89 2.13 24.80
N ALA A 26 1.29 3.35 24.47
CA ALA A 26 2.45 3.60 23.60
C ALA A 26 3.79 3.00 24.09
N GLN A 27 3.95 2.75 25.40
CA GLN A 27 5.14 2.11 25.97
C GLN A 27 5.12 0.58 25.83
N ASP A 28 3.95 -0.04 26.01
CA ASP A 28 3.77 -1.50 25.96
C ASP A 28 3.52 -2.00 24.53
N MET A 29 2.92 -1.14 23.70
CA MET A 29 2.55 -1.37 22.32
C MET A 29 2.85 -0.11 21.51
N PRO A 30 4.10 0.04 21.02
CA PRO A 30 4.42 1.15 20.13
C PRO A 30 3.61 1.05 18.84
N ALA A 31 3.33 2.19 18.23
CA ALA A 31 2.69 2.22 16.91
C ALA A 31 3.51 1.41 15.90
N PRO A 32 2.86 0.71 14.95
CA PRO A 32 3.58 0.10 13.84
C PRO A 32 4.42 1.14 13.11
N PRO A 33 5.60 0.77 12.58
CA PRO A 33 6.43 1.69 11.81
C PRO A 33 5.68 2.16 10.55
N GLU A 34 6.01 3.34 10.02
CA GLU A 34 5.37 3.88 8.80
C GLU A 34 5.38 2.89 7.63
N ASP A 35 6.48 2.13 7.45
CA ASP A 35 6.61 1.09 6.43
C ASP A 35 5.53 -0.01 6.52
N TYR A 36 4.97 -0.25 7.71
CA TYR A 36 3.83 -1.16 7.86
C TYR A 36 2.61 -0.64 7.09
N PHE A 37 2.34 0.65 7.15
CA PHE A 37 1.21 1.28 6.44
C PHE A 37 1.44 1.29 4.94
N VAL A 38 2.69 1.45 4.48
CA VAL A 38 3.07 1.27 3.08
C VAL A 38 2.73 -0.15 2.61
N ALA A 39 3.09 -1.17 3.40
CA ALA A 39 2.79 -2.56 3.08
C ALA A 39 1.28 -2.84 3.02
N VAL A 40 0.50 -2.33 3.98
CA VAL A 40 -0.97 -2.44 3.99
C VAL A 40 -1.59 -1.76 2.76
N ALA A 41 -1.10 -0.58 2.37
CA ALA A 41 -1.56 0.12 1.18
C ALA A 41 -1.30 -0.69 -0.10
N HIS A 42 -0.10 -1.29 -0.22
CA HIS A 42 0.22 -2.18 -1.35
C HIS A 42 -0.65 -3.43 -1.39
N GLN A 43 -0.91 -4.06 -0.25
CA GLN A 43 -1.79 -5.24 -0.17
C GLN A 43 -3.22 -4.88 -0.60
N GLY A 44 -3.76 -3.77 -0.10
CA GLY A 44 -5.08 -3.28 -0.48
C GLY A 44 -5.18 -2.94 -1.97
N LEU A 45 -4.15 -2.34 -2.56
CA LEU A 45 -4.09 -2.11 -4.01
C LEU A 45 -4.06 -3.43 -4.77
N PHE A 46 -3.29 -4.40 -4.33
CA PHE A 46 -3.22 -5.71 -4.97
C PHE A 46 -4.58 -6.42 -4.95
N CYS A 47 -5.30 -6.37 -3.83
CA CYS A 47 -6.67 -6.89 -3.73
C CYS A 47 -7.60 -6.24 -4.74
N ASP A 48 -7.55 -4.91 -4.93
CA ASP A 48 -8.37 -4.23 -5.94
C ASP A 48 -8.05 -4.70 -7.36
N LEU A 49 -6.77 -4.94 -7.65
CA LEU A 49 -6.32 -5.38 -8.97
C LEU A 49 -6.76 -6.80 -9.29
N CYS A 50 -6.76 -7.71 -8.31
CA CYS A 50 -7.21 -9.09 -8.52
C CYS A 50 -8.71 -9.28 -8.24
N GLY A 51 -9.41 -8.30 -7.68
CA GLY A 51 -10.81 -8.41 -7.27
C GLY A 51 -11.01 -9.23 -5.99
N ALA A 52 -9.99 -9.29 -5.12
CA ALA A 52 -10.10 -9.90 -3.80
C ALA A 52 -10.76 -8.95 -2.79
N GLU A 53 -11.31 -9.51 -1.72
CA GLU A 53 -11.87 -8.72 -0.62
C GLU A 53 -10.73 -8.17 0.26
N ARG A 54 -10.64 -6.83 0.38
CA ARG A 54 -9.55 -6.15 1.12
C ARG A 54 -9.46 -6.52 2.60
N ALA A 55 -10.59 -6.80 3.26
CA ALA A 55 -10.63 -7.03 4.70
C ALA A 55 -10.13 -8.43 5.08
N THR A 56 -10.36 -9.40 4.21
CA THR A 56 -10.04 -10.82 4.43
C THR A 56 -8.82 -11.27 3.64
N LEU A 57 -8.44 -10.51 2.60
CA LEU A 57 -7.45 -10.88 1.59
C LEU A 57 -7.84 -12.14 0.80
N GLU A 58 -9.12 -12.49 0.78
CA GLU A 58 -9.63 -13.70 0.16
C GLU A 58 -10.29 -13.43 -1.21
N GLY A 59 -10.30 -14.48 -2.04
CA GLY A 59 -10.86 -14.43 -3.39
C GLY A 59 -9.96 -13.72 -4.40
N GLY A 60 -10.57 -13.29 -5.51
CA GLY A 60 -9.88 -12.66 -6.63
C GLY A 60 -9.08 -13.61 -7.52
N ASP A 61 -8.61 -13.06 -8.64
CA ASP A 61 -7.75 -13.73 -9.62
C ASP A 61 -6.38 -13.04 -9.66
N VAL A 62 -5.40 -13.66 -9.00
CA VAL A 62 -4.01 -13.17 -8.92
C VAL A 62 -3.37 -13.00 -10.30
N SER A 63 -3.79 -13.78 -11.30
CA SER A 63 -3.26 -13.67 -12.66
C SER A 63 -3.59 -12.32 -13.30
N VAL A 64 -4.75 -11.73 -12.97
CA VAL A 64 -5.17 -10.42 -13.45
C VAL A 64 -4.27 -9.32 -12.89
N ALA A 65 -4.06 -9.29 -11.57
CA ALA A 65 -3.18 -8.31 -10.94
C ALA A 65 -1.74 -8.43 -11.48
N THR A 66 -1.26 -9.66 -11.65
CA THR A 66 0.07 -9.94 -12.20
C THR A 66 0.20 -9.43 -13.63
N ALA A 67 -0.79 -9.68 -14.49
CA ALA A 67 -0.80 -9.22 -15.87
C ALA A 67 -0.79 -7.68 -15.96
N ILE A 68 -1.57 -7.00 -15.12
CA ILE A 68 -1.62 -5.52 -15.06
C ILE A 68 -0.27 -4.95 -14.63
N ILE A 69 0.31 -5.47 -13.54
CA ILE A 69 1.59 -4.99 -13.00
C ILE A 69 2.71 -5.19 -14.03
N ASN A 70 2.79 -6.37 -14.64
CA ASN A 70 3.81 -6.68 -15.65
C ASN A 70 3.64 -5.82 -16.91
N ASN A 71 2.40 -5.56 -17.33
CA ASN A 71 2.14 -4.68 -18.47
C ASN A 71 2.63 -3.25 -18.21
N TYR A 72 2.34 -2.70 -17.03
CA TYR A 72 2.81 -1.37 -16.64
C TYR A 72 4.34 -1.29 -16.60
N GLN A 73 5.01 -2.30 -16.05
CA GLN A 73 6.48 -2.38 -16.05
C GLN A 73 7.04 -2.40 -17.49
N GLY A 74 6.47 -3.23 -18.36
CA GLY A 74 6.88 -3.28 -19.76
C GLY A 74 6.70 -1.95 -20.50
N LEU A 75 5.62 -1.22 -20.23
CA LEU A 75 5.41 0.12 -20.79
C LEU A 75 6.46 1.12 -20.30
N LYS A 76 6.74 1.13 -18.99
CA LYS A 76 7.77 2.01 -18.41
C LYS A 76 9.14 1.76 -19.04
N ASP A 77 9.53 0.50 -19.19
CA ASP A 77 10.82 0.12 -19.79
C ASP A 77 10.89 0.53 -21.26
N SER A 78 9.81 0.31 -22.01
CA SER A 78 9.71 0.74 -23.41
C SER A 78 9.86 2.26 -23.57
N TRP A 79 9.25 3.05 -22.70
CA TRP A 79 9.33 4.51 -22.76
C TRP A 79 10.71 5.02 -22.35
N ALA A 80 11.36 4.37 -21.39
CA ALA A 80 12.74 4.68 -21.00
C ALA A 80 13.74 4.40 -22.13
N GLN A 81 13.50 3.38 -22.96
CA GLN A 81 14.33 3.06 -24.13
C GLN A 81 14.04 3.96 -25.34
N ALA A 82 12.79 4.39 -25.54
CA ALA A 82 12.41 5.26 -26.65
C ALA A 82 12.80 6.75 -26.45
N GLY A 83 13.17 7.14 -25.24
CA GLY A 83 13.64 8.49 -24.90
C GLY A 83 15.16 8.70 -24.99
N GLN A 84 15.91 7.74 -25.55
CA GLN A 84 17.35 7.85 -25.85
C GLN A 84 17.61 8.19 -27.31
#